data_AF-A0A2S9FM92-F1
#
_entry.id   AF-A0A2S9FM92-F1
#
_cell.length_a   1.000
_cell.length_b   1.000
_cell.length_c   1.000
_cell.angle_alpha   90.00
_cell.angle_beta   90.00
_cell.angle_gamma   90.00
#
_symmetry.space_group_name_H-M   'P 1'
#
loop_
_entity.id
_entity.type
_entity.pdbx_description
1 polymer ?
#
loop_
_entity_poly.entity_id
_entity_poly.type
_entity_poly.pdbx_seq_one_letter_code
_entity_poly.pdbx_strand_id
1 'polypeptide(L)' 'AARADQLAGQMVKTAAGSNGGVKALLLDTFSNGLEQQMELEGRLIAQRAESADGREGVDAFLAKRKPEFG' A
#
# COMPACT_ATOMS: atom_id res chain seq x y z
N ALA A 1 -18.00 -16.99 7.30
CA ALA A 1 -16.61 -17.24 7.72
C ALA A 1 -15.70 -17.37 6.49
N ALA A 2 -15.76 -18.48 5.73
CA ALA A 2 -14.83 -18.81 4.65
C ALA A 2 -14.39 -17.67 3.70
N ARG A 3 -15.32 -16.84 3.19
CA ARG A 3 -14.96 -15.71 2.29
C ARG A 3 -14.12 -14.63 3.00
N ALA A 4 -14.47 -14.30 4.24
CA ALA A 4 -13.75 -13.30 5.01
C ALA A 4 -12.33 -13.80 5.33
N ASP A 5 -12.20 -15.07 5.69
CA ASP A 5 -10.91 -15.72 5.97
C ASP A 5 -10.02 -15.77 4.72
N GLN A 6 -10.62 -16.08 3.56
CA GLN A 6 -9.91 -16.05 2.28
C GLN A 6 -9.38 -14.64 1.95
N LEU A 7 -10.21 -13.61 2.14
CA LEU A 7 -9.81 -12.23 1.91
C LEU A 7 -8.70 -11.81 2.89
N ALA A 8 -8.83 -12.14 4.18
CA ALA A 8 -7.80 -11.87 5.17
C ALA A 8 -6.46 -12.54 4.78
N GLY A 9 -6.51 -13.81 4.34
CA GLY A 9 -5.34 -14.53 3.85
C GLY A 9 -4.71 -13.95 2.59
N GLN A 10 -5.47 -13.21 1.77
CA GLN A 10 -4.93 -12.44 0.65
C GLN A 10 -4.28 -11.14 1.14
N MET A 11 -4.95 -10.40 2.04
CA MET A 11 -4.44 -9.11 2.54
C MET A 11 -3.16 -9.26 3.34
N VAL A 12 -2.99 -10.32 4.13
CA VAL A 12 -1.76 -10.57 4.90
C VAL A 12 -0.53 -10.75 4.01
N LYS A 13 -0.71 -11.11 2.73
CA LYS A 13 0.39 -11.30 1.75
C LYS A 13 0.75 -10.03 0.98
N THR A 14 0.25 -8.87 1.40
CA THR A 14 0.47 -7.59 0.72
C THR A 14 1.17 -6.62 1.66
N ALA A 15 1.78 -5.55 1.13
CA ALA A 15 2.52 -4.56 1.91
C ALA A 15 1.61 -3.82 2.92
N ALA A 16 1.70 -4.20 4.20
CA ALA A 16 0.80 -3.72 5.25
C ALA A 16 0.88 -2.20 5.43
N GLY A 17 2.09 -1.62 5.34
CA GLY A 17 2.29 -0.18 5.45
C GLY A 17 1.63 0.59 4.30
N SER A 18 1.69 0.07 3.07
CA SER A 18 1.04 0.69 1.92
C SER A 18 -0.48 0.60 2.00
N ASN A 19 -1.03 -0.55 2.41
CA ASN A 19 -2.46 -0.72 2.63
C ASN A 19 -3.00 0.26 3.68
N GLY A 20 -2.29 0.40 4.80
CA GLY A 20 -2.64 1.34 5.87
C GLY A 20 -2.64 2.79 5.36
N GLY A 21 -1.61 3.18 4.61
CA GLY A 21 -1.51 4.51 4.02
C GLY A 21 -2.64 4.82 3.04
N VAL A 22 -2.94 3.89 2.12
CA VAL A 22 -4.06 4.03 1.18
C VAL A 22 -5.39 4.14 1.92
N LYS A 23 -5.60 3.32 2.97
CA LYS A 23 -6.81 3.40 3.78
C LYS A 23 -6.96 4.75 4.47
N ALA A 24 -5.88 5.33 4.99
CA ALA A 24 -5.90 6.67 5.58
C ALA A 24 -6.29 7.74 4.55
N LEU A 25 -5.66 7.73 3.37
CA LEU A 25 -5.99 8.66 2.29
C LEU A 25 -7.44 8.55 1.80
N LEU A 26 -8.00 7.33 1.75
CA LEU A 26 -9.39 7.11 1.39
C LEU A 26 -10.36 7.65 2.44
N LEU A 27 -10.00 7.61 3.73
CA LEU A 27 -10.83 8.18 4.80
C LEU A 27 -10.86 9.72 4.74
N ASP A 28 -9.75 10.33 4.31
CA ASP A 28 -9.63 11.78 4.21
C ASP A 28 -10.23 12.37 2.91
N THR A 29 -10.52 11.53 1.91
CA THR A 29 -10.88 11.99 0.55
C THR A 29 -12.09 12.91 0.47
N PHE A 30 -13.05 12.78 1.38
CA PHE A 30 -14.27 13.61 1.39
C PHE A 30 -14.05 14.97 2.06
N SER A 31 -12.94 15.14 2.77
CA SER A 31 -12.58 16.37 3.49
C SER A 31 -11.48 17.17 2.78
N ASN A 32 -10.78 16.57 1.82
CA ASN A 32 -9.69 17.21 1.09
C ASN A 32 -10.14 17.73 -0.28
N GLY A 33 -9.58 18.88 -0.70
CA GLY A 33 -9.60 19.29 -2.10
C GLY A 33 -8.66 18.42 -2.95
N LEU A 34 -8.78 18.51 -4.28
CA LEU A 34 -7.98 17.70 -5.22
C LEU A 34 -6.47 17.90 -5.01
N GLU A 35 -6.02 19.15 -4.95
CA GLU A 35 -4.60 19.50 -4.83
C GLU A 35 -4.01 19.00 -3.51
N GLN A 36 -4.77 19.16 -2.41
CA GLN A 36 -4.37 18.66 -1.10
C GLN A 36 -4.25 17.13 -1.11
N GLN A 37 -5.22 16.43 -1.69
CA GLN A 37 -5.21 14.98 -1.79
C GLN A 37 -4.04 14.49 -2.64
N MET A 38 -3.77 15.13 -3.79
CA MET A 38 -2.63 14.81 -4.66
C MET A 38 -1.29 14.99 -3.93
N GLU A 39 -1.15 16.05 -3.12
CA GLU A 39 0.08 16.25 -2.35
C GLU A 39 0.26 15.19 -1.26
N LEU A 40 -0.80 14.82 -0.54
CA LEU A 40 -0.76 13.76 0.46
C LEU A 40 -0.45 12.39 -0.17
N GLU A 41 -1.06 12.08 -1.30
CA GLU A 41 -0.78 10.88 -2.09
C GLU A 41 0.69 10.83 -2.54
N GLY A 42 1.21 11.92 -3.09
CA GLY A 42 2.60 12.02 -3.53
C GLY A 42 3.59 11.79 -2.38
N ARG A 43 3.34 12.40 -1.22
CA ARG A 43 4.16 12.20 -0.01
C ARG A 43 4.12 10.76 0.47
N LEU A 44 2.93 10.13 0.48
CA LEU A 44 2.81 8.73 0.87
C LEU A 44 3.58 7.81 -0.08
N ILE A 45 3.45 8.01 -1.40
CA ILE A 45 4.17 7.22 -2.41
C ILE A 45 5.68 7.29 -2.18
N ALA A 46 6.23 8.49 -2.00
CA ALA A 46 7.66 8.68 -1.74
C ALA A 46 8.10 7.94 -0.46
N GLN A 47 7.36 8.11 0.64
CA GLN A 47 7.66 7.43 1.90
C GLN A 47 7.56 5.90 1.79
N ARG A 48 6.59 5.37 1.04
CA ARG A 48 6.44 3.92 0.85
C ARG A 48 7.51 3.35 -0.07
N ALA A 49 7.93 4.09 -1.10
CA ALA A 49 9.00 3.67 -2.01
C ALA A 49 10.34 3.44 -1.27
N GLU A 50 10.63 4.23 -0.24
CA GLU A 50 11.86 4.10 0.56
C GLU A 50 11.79 3.01 1.65
N SER A 51 10.62 2.41 1.87
CA SER A 51 10.43 1.36 2.88
C SER A 51 11.03 0.01 2.44
N ALA A 52 11.19 -0.92 3.40
CA ALA A 52 11.63 -2.28 3.08
C ALA A 52 10.67 -2.96 2.08
N ASP A 53 9.37 -2.90 2.33
CA ASP A 53 8.32 -3.39 1.43
C ASP A 53 8.36 -2.70 0.06
N GLY A 54 8.65 -1.39 0.03
CA GLY A 54 8.75 -0.63 -1.22
C GLY A 54 9.90 -1.13 -2.09
N ARG A 55 11.09 -1.28 -1.51
CA ARG A 55 12.26 -1.82 -2.20
C ARG A 55 12.03 -3.27 -2.65
N GLU A 56 11.52 -4.12 -1.76
CA GLU A 56 11.21 -5.51 -2.07
C GLU A 56 10.19 -5.64 -3.22
N GLY A 57 9.14 -4.81 -3.22
CA GLY A 57 8.17 -4.79 -4.30
C GLY A 57 8.80 -4.47 -5.66
N VAL A 58 9.70 -3.48 -5.71
CA VAL A 58 10.43 -3.11 -6.93
C VAL A 58 11.39 -4.23 -7.35
N ASP A 59 12.19 -4.74 -6.42
CA ASP A 59 13.18 -5.79 -6.68
C ASP A 59 12.50 -7.08 -7.16
N ALA A 60 11.41 -7.48 -6.51
CA ALA A 60 10.63 -8.65 -6.90
C ALA A 60 10.03 -8.48 -8.30
N PHE A 61 9.50 -7.30 -8.62
CA PHE A 61 8.96 -6.99 -9.93
C PHE A 61 10.03 -7.09 -11.02
N LEU A 62 11.19 -6.45 -10.82
CA LEU A 62 12.31 -6.50 -11.76
C LEU A 62 12.85 -7.92 -11.95
N ALA A 63 12.89 -8.71 -10.88
CA ALA A 63 13.31 -10.11 -10.90
C ALA A 63 12.20 -11.09 -11.36
N LYS A 64 10.99 -10.61 -11.69
CA LYS A 64 9.82 -11.41 -12.09
C LYS A 64 9.45 -12.52 -11.09
N ARG A 65 9.62 -12.23 -9.80
CA ARG A 65 9.24 -13.12 -8.69
C ARG A 65 8.10 -12.50 -7.88
N LYS A 66 7.47 -13.30 -7.03
CA LYS A 66 6.51 -12.76 -6.06
C LYS A 66 7.27 -11.96 -4.98
N PRO A 67 6.75 -10.81 -4.56
CA PRO A 67 7.32 -10.08 -3.43
C PRO A 67 6.97 -10.78 -2.12
N GLU A 68 7.91 -10.75 -1.18
CA GLU A 68 7.74 -11.25 0.19
C GLU A 68 7.74 -10.06 1.15
N PHE A 69 6.55 -9.56 1.49
CA PHE A 69 6.36 -8.43 2.40
C PHE A 69 6.37 -8.88 3.86
N GLY A 70 6.90 -8.07 4.78
CA GLY A 70 7.10 -8.44 6.19
C GLY A 70 7.29 -7.26 7.12
#